data_AF-A0A1A0UNC6-F1
#
_entry.id   AF-A0A1A0UNC6-F1
#
_cell.length_a   1.000
_cell.length_b   1.000
_cell.length_c   1.000
_cell.angle_alpha   90.00
_cell.angle_beta   90.00
_cell.angle_gamma   90.00
#
_symmetry.space_group_name_H-M   'P 1'
#
loop_
_entity.id
_entity.type
_entity.pdbx_description
1 polymer ?
#
loop_
_entity_poly.entity_id
_entity_poly.type
_entity_poly.pdbx_seq_one_letter_code
_entity_poly.pdbx_strand_id
1 'polypeptide(L)'
;MKFPADDDVLAHGFQFRPTWWVPRVAEGWGTFLEQLPAGDRGYRTITRADLLDTATRHGLPQSLLAGYVWGTGGSAFLVGRRARVFRDNDSRRVDEALRAVADMLQRGHTVEAYTAMLRGHQHYLKHLGPSFFTKFLYAADACDRQPGRALILDQFVAVALKAVNGWGISRYGPWDPSTYAKWIDHAHRVAAAEGVRADAVEMAYFNHGRKVAARR
;
A
#
# COMPACT_ATOMS: atom_id res chain seq x y z
N MET A 1 -21.75 5.71 -3.52
CA MET A 1 -20.50 6.07 -4.23
C MET A 1 -20.39 5.12 -5.42
N LYS A 2 -19.94 5.53 -6.61
CA LYS A 2 -19.77 4.58 -7.73
C LYS A 2 -18.47 3.79 -7.53
N PHE A 3 -18.54 2.47 -7.62
CA PHE A 3 -17.36 1.59 -7.55
C PHE A 3 -16.78 1.36 -8.95
N PRO A 4 -15.44 1.39 -9.10
CA PRO A 4 -14.76 1.07 -10.36
C PRO A 4 -14.94 -0.42 -10.73
N ALA A 5 -14.85 -0.74 -12.02
CA ALA A 5 -14.81 -2.12 -12.48
C ALA A 5 -13.45 -2.77 -12.16
N ASP A 6 -13.37 -4.10 -12.19
CA ASP A 6 -12.16 -4.85 -11.84
C ASP A 6 -10.95 -4.44 -12.68
N ASP A 7 -11.13 -4.25 -14.00
CA ASP A 7 -10.07 -3.79 -14.89
C ASP A 7 -9.58 -2.39 -14.53
N ASP A 8 -10.48 -1.48 -14.15
CA ASP A 8 -10.13 -0.13 -13.69
C ASP A 8 -9.32 -0.16 -12.38
N VAL A 9 -9.69 -1.07 -11.47
CA VAL A 9 -8.96 -1.28 -10.21
C VAL A 9 -7.54 -1.76 -10.51
N LEU A 10 -7.41 -2.81 -11.30
CA LEU A 10 -6.12 -3.42 -11.61
C LEU A 10 -5.21 -2.50 -12.43
N ALA A 11 -5.78 -1.71 -13.35
CA ALA A 11 -5.04 -0.73 -14.16
C ALA A 11 -4.63 0.53 -13.40
N HIS A 12 -5.17 0.77 -12.19
CA HIS A 12 -4.83 1.96 -11.41
C HIS A 12 -3.34 2.02 -11.09
N GLY A 13 -2.65 2.97 -11.69
CA GLY A 13 -1.20 3.05 -11.62
C GLY A 13 -0.64 4.45 -11.69
N PHE A 14 0.67 4.54 -11.47
CA PHE A 14 1.40 5.80 -11.50
C PHE A 14 2.72 5.65 -12.25
N GLN A 15 3.14 6.74 -12.90
CA GLN A 15 4.45 6.82 -13.53
C GLN A 15 5.54 7.10 -12.50
N PHE A 16 6.72 6.52 -12.70
CA PHE A 16 7.91 6.75 -11.88
C PHE A 16 9.17 6.54 -12.73
N ARG A 17 10.35 6.83 -12.18
CA ARG A 17 11.63 6.43 -12.80
C ARG A 17 12.39 5.45 -11.90
N PRO A 18 12.85 4.30 -12.41
CA PRO A 18 13.67 3.36 -11.64
C PRO A 18 14.91 4.02 -11.02
N THR A 19 15.56 4.93 -11.73
CA THR A 19 16.75 5.66 -11.28
C THR A 19 16.53 6.50 -10.01
N TRP A 20 15.28 6.82 -9.67
CA TRP A 20 14.97 7.48 -8.40
C TRP A 20 15.01 6.51 -7.21
N TRP A 21 14.82 5.21 -7.42
CA TRP A 21 14.67 4.22 -6.35
C TRP A 21 15.84 3.27 -6.24
N VAL A 22 16.35 2.75 -7.35
CA VAL A 22 17.40 1.71 -7.41
C VAL A 22 18.63 2.06 -6.53
N PRO A 23 19.19 3.29 -6.55
CA PRO A 23 20.36 3.61 -5.73
C PRO A 23 20.06 3.77 -4.22
N ARG A 24 18.80 3.60 -3.79
CA ARG A 24 18.35 3.89 -2.42
C ARG A 24 17.84 2.65 -1.69
N VAL A 25 17.97 1.47 -2.30
CA VAL A 25 17.54 0.19 -1.75
C VAL A 25 18.73 -0.78 -1.71
N ALA A 26 18.59 -1.88 -0.98
CA ALA A 26 19.60 -2.92 -0.96
C ALA A 26 19.83 -3.49 -2.37
N GLU A 27 21.03 -4.02 -2.60
CA GLU A 27 21.42 -4.61 -3.88
C GLU A 27 20.39 -5.65 -4.34
N GLY A 28 20.03 -5.61 -5.63
CA GLY A 28 19.05 -6.51 -6.24
C GLY A 28 17.57 -6.18 -5.97
N TRP A 29 17.22 -5.42 -4.92
CA TRP A 29 15.81 -5.12 -4.62
C TRP A 29 15.15 -4.21 -5.66
N GLY A 30 15.93 -3.35 -6.31
CA GLY A 30 15.42 -2.40 -7.31
C GLY A 30 15.29 -2.96 -8.74
N THR A 31 15.90 -4.10 -9.05
CA THR A 31 16.08 -4.57 -10.44
C THR A 31 14.75 -4.80 -11.17
N PHE A 32 13.72 -5.29 -10.47
CA PHE A 32 12.40 -5.53 -11.08
C PHE A 32 11.73 -4.25 -11.57
N LEU A 33 12.08 -3.08 -11.03
CA LEU A 33 11.52 -1.81 -11.48
C LEU A 33 11.87 -1.52 -12.95
N GLU A 34 13.00 -2.04 -13.43
CA GLU A 34 13.43 -1.92 -14.83
C GLU A 34 12.77 -2.93 -15.76
N GLN A 35 11.99 -3.87 -15.22
CA GLN A 35 11.24 -4.86 -16.00
C GLN A 35 9.80 -4.39 -16.27
N LEU A 36 9.31 -3.39 -15.53
CA LEU A 36 7.97 -2.82 -15.72
C LEU A 36 7.83 -2.08 -17.07
N PRO A 37 6.62 -1.97 -17.66
CA PRO A 37 6.43 -1.37 -18.97
C PRO A 37 7.13 -0.01 -19.13
N ALA A 38 7.93 0.11 -20.19
CA ALA A 38 8.65 1.33 -20.52
C ALA A 38 7.69 2.40 -21.03
N GLY A 39 7.91 3.63 -20.57
CA GLY A 39 7.28 4.84 -21.11
C GLY A 39 8.34 5.86 -21.53
N ASP A 40 7.89 7.06 -21.86
CA ASP A 40 8.76 8.09 -22.41
C ASP A 40 9.79 8.61 -21.43
N ARG A 41 10.92 9.06 -21.98
CA ARG A 41 11.99 9.78 -21.26
C ARG A 41 12.54 9.00 -20.06
N GLY A 42 12.42 7.66 -20.02
CA GLY A 42 12.88 6.83 -18.89
C GLY A 42 11.88 6.72 -17.74
N TYR A 43 10.63 7.14 -17.94
CA TYR A 43 9.53 6.77 -17.06
C TYR A 43 9.11 5.33 -17.31
N ARG A 44 8.53 4.72 -16.27
CA ARG A 44 7.83 3.44 -16.30
C ARG A 44 6.54 3.58 -15.52
N THR A 45 5.59 2.68 -15.78
CA THR A 45 4.31 2.64 -15.06
C THR A 45 4.30 1.45 -14.12
N ILE A 46 3.88 1.66 -12.88
CA ILE A 46 3.51 0.59 -11.95
C ILE A 46 1.99 0.64 -11.75
N THR A 47 1.32 -0.47 -12.05
CA THR A 47 -0.12 -0.63 -11.83
C THR A 47 -0.40 -1.34 -10.52
N ARG A 48 -1.68 -1.39 -10.11
CA ARG A 48 -2.12 -2.18 -8.97
C ARG A 48 -1.92 -3.67 -9.25
N ALA A 49 -2.15 -4.14 -10.47
CA ALA A 49 -1.83 -5.51 -10.85
C ALA A 49 -0.35 -5.86 -10.63
N ASP A 50 0.57 -4.96 -11.02
CA ASP A 50 2.00 -5.14 -10.78
C ASP A 50 2.31 -5.21 -9.27
N LEU A 51 1.72 -4.31 -8.47
CA LEU A 51 1.86 -4.31 -7.02
C LEU A 51 1.43 -5.64 -6.40
N LEU A 52 0.27 -6.17 -6.81
CA LEU A 52 -0.28 -7.43 -6.28
C LEU A 52 0.56 -8.65 -6.67
N ASP A 53 1.16 -8.65 -7.87
CA ASP A 53 2.02 -9.75 -8.31
C ASP A 53 3.41 -9.72 -7.68
N THR A 54 3.83 -8.58 -7.11
CA THR A 54 5.24 -8.35 -6.75
C THR A 54 5.73 -9.32 -5.66
N ALA A 55 4.90 -9.59 -4.64
CA ALA A 55 5.30 -10.49 -3.54
C ALA A 55 5.64 -11.90 -4.05
N THR A 56 4.79 -12.44 -4.92
CA THR A 56 4.95 -13.79 -5.50
C THR A 56 6.06 -13.86 -6.54
N ARG A 57 6.23 -12.82 -7.37
CA ARG A 57 7.22 -12.83 -8.46
C ARG A 57 8.63 -12.41 -8.04
N HIS A 58 8.75 -11.54 -7.04
CA HIS A 58 10.00 -10.88 -6.72
C HIS A 58 10.37 -10.94 -5.23
N GLY A 59 9.39 -11.16 -4.34
CA GLY A 59 9.61 -11.27 -2.90
C GLY A 59 9.04 -10.10 -2.08
N LEU A 60 9.05 -10.25 -0.76
CA LEU A 60 8.44 -9.31 0.19
C LEU A 60 9.14 -7.94 0.24
N PRO A 61 10.49 -7.82 0.23
CA PRO A 61 11.15 -6.52 0.18
C PRO A 61 10.79 -5.73 -1.10
N GLN A 62 10.70 -6.41 -2.23
CA GLN A 62 10.28 -5.86 -3.50
C GLN A 62 8.81 -5.44 -3.46
N SER A 63 7.94 -6.20 -2.79
CA SER A 63 6.53 -5.82 -2.57
C SER A 63 6.41 -4.53 -1.75
N LEU A 64 7.22 -4.37 -0.68
CA LEU A 64 7.29 -3.11 0.05
C LEU A 64 7.76 -1.96 -0.88
N LEU A 65 8.81 -2.18 -1.68
CA LEU A 65 9.30 -1.20 -2.64
C LEU A 65 8.25 -0.82 -3.68
N ALA A 66 7.52 -1.79 -4.24
CA ALA A 66 6.41 -1.57 -5.16
C ALA A 66 5.33 -0.69 -4.52
N GLY A 67 4.95 -0.95 -3.26
CA GLY A 67 4.02 -0.11 -2.51
C GLY A 67 4.51 1.33 -2.34
N TYR A 68 5.82 1.53 -2.15
CA TYR A 68 6.45 2.86 -2.10
C TYR A 68 6.46 3.57 -3.45
N VAL A 69 6.81 2.87 -4.53
CA VAL A 69 6.84 3.41 -5.89
C VAL A 69 5.43 3.81 -6.31
N TRP A 70 4.47 2.89 -6.19
CA TRP A 70 3.06 3.10 -6.51
C TRP A 70 2.45 4.24 -5.69
N GLY A 71 2.69 4.26 -4.37
CA GLY A 71 2.20 5.34 -3.49
C GLY A 71 2.89 6.70 -3.67
N THR A 72 4.01 6.77 -4.40
CA THR A 72 4.73 8.03 -4.67
C THR A 72 4.44 8.62 -6.02
N GLY A 73 4.24 7.78 -7.03
CA GLY A 73 4.06 8.23 -8.39
C GLY A 73 5.19 9.14 -8.87
N GLY A 74 4.84 10.11 -9.72
CA GLY A 74 5.80 10.85 -10.54
C GLY A 74 6.64 11.91 -9.83
N SER A 75 6.62 11.98 -8.49
CA SER A 75 7.31 13.04 -7.73
C SER A 75 8.69 12.60 -7.23
N ALA A 76 9.73 12.92 -8.01
CA ALA A 76 11.13 12.69 -7.63
C ALA A 76 11.50 13.30 -6.26
N PHE A 77 10.95 14.48 -5.96
CA PHE A 77 11.20 15.23 -4.73
C PHE A 77 10.89 14.42 -3.46
N LEU A 78 9.84 13.60 -3.49
CA LEU A 78 9.42 12.80 -2.33
C LEU A 78 10.25 11.54 -2.13
N VAL A 79 10.93 11.05 -3.18
CA VAL A 79 11.61 9.75 -3.17
C VAL A 79 12.73 9.72 -2.13
N GLY A 80 13.53 10.77 -2.02
CA GLY A 80 14.63 10.83 -1.05
C GLY A 80 14.16 10.70 0.42
N ARG A 81 12.99 11.27 0.75
CA ARG A 81 12.37 11.15 2.07
C ARG A 81 11.80 9.76 2.30
N ARG A 82 11.12 9.21 1.30
CA ARG A 82 10.37 7.95 1.38
C ARG A 82 11.29 6.73 1.38
N ALA A 83 12.41 6.80 0.66
CA ALA A 83 13.40 5.73 0.65
C ALA A 83 14.21 5.59 1.95
N ARG A 84 14.04 6.48 2.94
CA ARG A 84 14.70 6.34 4.26
C ARG A 84 14.33 5.04 4.97
N VAL A 85 13.17 4.44 4.69
CA VAL A 85 12.84 3.12 5.22
C VAL A 85 13.87 2.05 4.81
N PHE A 86 14.42 2.16 3.60
CA PHE A 86 15.37 1.18 3.07
C PHE A 86 16.82 1.51 3.44
N ARG A 87 17.15 2.80 3.61
CA ARG A 87 18.51 3.24 3.96
C ARG A 87 18.81 3.23 5.45
N ASP A 88 17.80 3.52 6.27
CA ASP A 88 17.99 3.75 7.70
C ASP A 88 17.58 2.52 8.54
N ASN A 89 17.27 1.40 7.88
CA ASN A 89 17.08 0.09 8.50
C ASN A 89 18.02 -0.91 7.81
N ASP A 90 18.57 -1.84 8.60
CA ASP A 90 19.34 -2.98 8.08
C ASP A 90 18.47 -3.85 7.14
N SER A 91 19.05 -4.32 6.03
CA SER A 91 18.30 -5.03 4.99
C SER A 91 17.75 -6.37 5.48
N ARG A 92 18.54 -7.12 6.27
CA ARG A 92 18.09 -8.37 6.90
C ARG A 92 16.96 -8.09 7.88
N ARG A 93 17.05 -7.02 8.67
CA ARG A 93 15.97 -6.61 9.58
C ARG A 93 14.67 -6.28 8.85
N VAL A 94 14.74 -5.57 7.71
CA VAL A 94 13.55 -5.27 6.89
C VAL A 94 12.93 -6.58 6.41
N ASP A 95 13.72 -7.46 5.82
CA ASP A 95 13.29 -8.74 5.29
C ASP A 95 12.66 -9.65 6.37
N GLU A 96 13.27 -9.78 7.55
CA GLU A 96 12.71 -10.51 8.70
C GLU A 96 11.38 -9.94 9.20
N ALA A 97 11.26 -8.62 9.28
CA ALA A 97 10.03 -7.98 9.72
C ALA A 97 8.89 -8.23 8.72
N LEU A 98 9.18 -8.14 7.41
CA LEU A 98 8.19 -8.37 6.37
C LEU A 98 7.75 -9.83 6.30
N ARG A 99 8.67 -10.80 6.43
CA ARG A 99 8.32 -12.23 6.52
C ARG A 99 7.40 -12.53 7.69
N ALA A 100 7.75 -12.09 8.89
CA ALA A 100 6.94 -12.34 10.08
C ALA A 100 5.52 -11.77 9.96
N VAL A 101 5.39 -10.58 9.38
CA VAL A 101 4.09 -9.95 9.12
C VAL A 101 3.31 -10.68 8.02
N ALA A 102 3.96 -11.14 6.96
CA ALA A 102 3.32 -11.96 5.92
C ALA A 102 2.81 -13.30 6.47
N ASP A 103 3.57 -13.95 7.36
CA ASP A 103 3.15 -15.18 8.04
C ASP A 103 1.90 -14.95 8.91
N MET A 104 1.79 -13.80 9.57
CA MET A 104 0.58 -13.42 10.31
C MET A 104 -0.62 -13.26 9.38
N LEU A 105 -0.44 -12.64 8.21
CA LEU A 105 -1.50 -12.48 7.21
C LEU A 105 -2.00 -13.84 6.70
N GLN A 106 -1.08 -14.76 6.38
CA GLN A 106 -1.43 -16.12 5.93
C GLN A 106 -2.24 -16.92 6.96
N ARG A 107 -2.06 -16.62 8.25
CA ARG A 107 -2.84 -17.22 9.35
C ARG A 107 -4.18 -16.52 9.60
N GLY A 108 -4.50 -15.48 8.83
CA GLY A 108 -5.72 -14.67 8.98
C GLY A 108 -5.63 -13.58 10.04
N HIS A 109 -4.44 -13.31 10.59
CA HIS A 109 -4.24 -12.38 11.71
C HIS A 109 -3.98 -10.94 11.23
N THR A 110 -4.86 -10.40 10.37
CA THR A 110 -4.66 -9.10 9.70
C THR A 110 -4.45 -7.92 10.65
N VAL A 111 -5.17 -7.88 11.79
CA VAL A 111 -5.08 -6.79 12.76
C VAL A 111 -3.80 -6.90 13.61
N GLU A 112 -3.35 -8.12 13.90
CA GLU A 112 -2.07 -8.36 14.59
C GLU A 112 -0.90 -7.96 13.69
N ALA A 113 -0.96 -8.32 12.40
CA ALA A 113 0.00 -7.92 11.38
C ALA A 113 0.13 -6.39 11.29
N TYR A 114 -1.01 -5.67 11.28
CA TYR A 114 -1.03 -4.20 11.35
C TYR A 114 -0.38 -3.68 12.64
N THR A 115 -0.75 -4.24 13.79
CA THR A 115 -0.28 -3.81 15.11
C THR A 115 1.23 -3.99 15.24
N ALA A 116 1.76 -5.12 14.76
CA ALA A 116 3.16 -5.45 14.89
C ALA A 116 4.10 -4.49 14.16
N MET A 117 3.60 -3.75 13.15
CA MET A 117 4.36 -2.77 12.39
C MET A 117 4.29 -1.34 12.97
N LEU A 118 3.44 -1.09 13.97
CA LEU A 118 3.35 0.20 14.64
C LEU A 118 4.60 0.48 15.49
N ARG A 119 4.91 1.77 15.69
CA ARG A 119 6.04 2.19 16.53
C ARG A 119 5.90 1.63 17.94
N GLY A 120 6.97 1.02 18.45
CA GLY A 120 6.99 0.38 19.76
C GLY A 120 6.69 -1.12 19.73
N HIS A 121 6.32 -1.67 18.56
CA HIS A 121 6.06 -3.10 18.39
C HIS A 121 7.21 -3.84 17.67
N GLN A 122 7.18 -5.17 17.76
CA GLN A 122 8.28 -6.07 17.38
C GLN A 122 8.73 -5.95 15.92
N HIS A 123 7.83 -5.63 14.98
CA HIS A 123 8.12 -5.55 13.54
C HIS A 123 8.11 -4.10 13.02
N TYR A 124 8.23 -3.12 13.93
CA TYR A 124 8.45 -1.73 13.55
C TYR A 124 9.73 -1.57 12.71
N LEU A 125 9.61 -0.79 11.63
CA LEU A 125 10.72 -0.32 10.81
C LEU A 125 10.75 1.21 10.82
N LYS A 126 11.93 1.77 11.02
CA LYS A 126 12.11 3.23 11.08
C LYS A 126 11.63 3.86 9.77
N HIS A 127 10.89 4.96 9.87
CA HIS A 127 10.30 5.70 8.73
C HIS A 127 9.20 4.97 7.95
N LEU A 128 8.84 3.73 8.31
CA LEU A 128 7.71 3.04 7.71
C LEU A 128 6.40 3.50 8.35
N GLY A 129 5.72 4.42 7.68
CA GLY A 129 4.42 4.94 8.13
C GLY A 129 3.24 4.02 7.75
N PRO A 130 2.09 4.16 8.45
CA PRO A 130 0.92 3.30 8.27
C PRO A 130 0.31 3.34 6.88
N SER A 131 0.35 4.47 6.18
CA SER A 131 -0.11 4.53 4.79
C SER A 131 0.71 3.67 3.82
N PHE A 132 1.97 3.35 4.14
CA PHE A 132 2.83 2.53 3.31
C PHE A 132 2.85 1.08 3.76
N PHE A 133 2.91 0.81 5.07
CA PHE A 133 2.85 -0.59 5.49
C PHE A 133 1.48 -1.21 5.19
N THR A 134 0.37 -0.46 5.21
CA THR A 134 -0.93 -1.01 4.77
C THR A 134 -0.96 -1.36 3.29
N LYS A 135 -0.15 -0.69 2.43
CA LYS A 135 0.05 -1.10 1.03
C LYS A 135 0.83 -2.41 0.94
N PHE A 136 1.84 -2.59 1.80
CA PHE A 136 2.53 -3.87 1.92
C PHE A 136 1.59 -4.98 2.41
N LEU A 137 0.81 -4.75 3.47
CA LEU A 137 -0.17 -5.73 3.98
C LEU A 137 -1.16 -6.12 2.87
N TYR A 138 -1.70 -5.14 2.16
CA TYR A 138 -2.60 -5.36 1.02
C TYR A 138 -1.98 -6.23 -0.07
N ALA A 139 -0.74 -5.96 -0.46
CA ALA A 139 -0.05 -6.73 -1.51
C ALA A 139 0.39 -8.12 -1.02
N ALA A 140 0.81 -8.26 0.23
CA ALA A 140 1.26 -9.52 0.81
C ALA A 140 0.10 -10.48 1.15
N ASP A 141 -1.09 -9.94 1.38
CA ASP A 141 -2.32 -10.71 1.65
C ASP A 141 -3.08 -11.11 0.37
N ALA A 142 -2.63 -10.64 -0.79
CA ALA A 142 -3.29 -10.90 -2.06
C ALA A 142 -2.90 -12.28 -2.63
N CYS A 143 -3.83 -12.89 -3.36
CA CYS A 143 -3.63 -14.14 -4.09
C CYS A 143 -4.29 -14.01 -5.47
N ASP A 144 -3.60 -14.39 -6.54
CA ASP A 144 -4.08 -14.29 -7.93
C ASP A 144 -4.72 -12.93 -8.29
N ARG A 145 -4.06 -11.85 -7.83
CA ARG A 145 -4.52 -10.44 -7.97
C ARG A 145 -5.89 -10.15 -7.34
N GLN A 146 -6.41 -11.04 -6.51
CA GLN A 146 -7.56 -10.78 -5.65
C GLN A 146 -7.08 -10.28 -4.29
N PRO A 147 -7.74 -9.26 -3.71
CA PRO A 147 -7.37 -8.79 -2.39
C PRO A 147 -7.74 -9.85 -1.35
N GLY A 148 -6.86 -10.03 -0.37
CA GLY A 148 -7.21 -10.72 0.86
C GLY A 148 -8.11 -9.88 1.77
N ARG A 149 -7.93 -10.04 3.07
CA ARG A 149 -8.63 -9.25 4.09
C ARG A 149 -8.02 -7.85 4.26
N ALA A 150 -6.71 -7.70 4.12
CA ALA A 150 -6.01 -6.43 4.25
C ALA A 150 -6.39 -5.45 3.12
N LEU A 151 -6.64 -4.19 3.49
CA LEU A 151 -6.91 -3.11 2.55
C LEU A 151 -6.09 -1.87 2.92
N ILE A 152 -5.88 -1.00 1.95
CA ILE A 152 -5.08 0.22 2.16
C ILE A 152 -5.86 1.20 3.05
N LEU A 153 -5.20 1.73 4.07
CA LEU A 153 -5.66 2.90 4.81
C LEU A 153 -4.61 4.00 4.67
N ASP A 154 -4.92 5.02 3.86
CA ASP A 154 -4.07 6.19 3.70
C ASP A 154 -4.82 7.49 3.96
N GLN A 155 -4.13 8.62 3.79
CA GLN A 155 -4.72 9.92 4.07
C GLN A 155 -5.99 10.23 3.27
N PHE A 156 -6.12 9.72 2.05
CA PHE A 156 -7.29 10.00 1.22
C PHE A 156 -8.44 9.09 1.61
N VAL A 157 -8.18 7.83 1.91
CA VAL A 157 -9.18 6.93 2.52
C VAL A 157 -9.68 7.52 3.84
N ALA A 158 -8.78 8.00 4.71
CA ALA A 158 -9.15 8.64 5.98
C ALA A 158 -10.00 9.92 5.79
N VAL A 159 -9.66 10.77 4.81
CA VAL A 159 -10.46 11.94 4.45
C VAL A 159 -11.86 11.54 3.98
N ALA A 160 -11.97 10.50 3.15
CA ALA A 160 -13.26 10.02 2.67
C ALA A 160 -14.10 9.39 3.78
N LEU A 161 -13.51 8.59 4.67
CA LEU A 161 -14.20 8.03 5.84
C LEU A 161 -14.78 9.12 6.74
N LYS A 162 -14.03 10.21 6.94
CA LYS A 162 -14.54 11.38 7.66
C LYS A 162 -15.69 12.07 6.91
N ALA A 163 -15.53 12.30 5.60
CA ALA A 163 -16.51 13.04 4.80
C ALA A 163 -17.81 12.27 4.55
N VAL A 164 -17.72 10.95 4.31
CA VAL A 164 -18.85 10.10 3.90
C VAL A 164 -19.50 9.44 5.09
N ASN A 165 -18.71 9.02 6.09
CA ASN A 165 -19.21 8.22 7.21
C ASN A 165 -19.09 8.92 8.56
N GLY A 166 -18.58 10.15 8.61
CA GLY A 166 -18.46 10.92 9.86
C GLY A 166 -17.40 10.37 10.82
N TRP A 167 -16.41 9.61 10.34
CA TRP A 167 -15.40 9.01 11.23
C TRP A 167 -14.49 10.08 11.85
N GLY A 168 -14.36 10.05 13.17
CA GLY A 168 -13.49 10.94 13.96
C GLY A 168 -12.02 10.52 13.94
N ILE A 169 -11.43 10.32 12.76
CA ILE A 169 -10.06 9.83 12.60
C ILE A 169 -9.10 10.90 12.05
N SER A 170 -7.81 10.78 12.42
CA SER A 170 -6.74 11.65 11.89
C SER A 170 -6.53 11.42 10.39
N ARG A 171 -6.23 12.49 9.66
CA ARG A 171 -5.86 12.41 8.24
C ARG A 171 -4.52 11.68 8.03
N TYR A 172 -3.55 11.85 8.92
CA TYR A 172 -2.18 11.38 8.70
C TYR A 172 -1.78 10.17 9.55
N GLY A 173 -2.67 9.74 10.46
CA GLY A 173 -2.40 8.67 11.41
C GLY A 173 -1.37 9.04 12.50
N PRO A 174 -0.80 8.03 13.20
CA PRO A 174 -1.15 6.62 13.06
C PRO A 174 -2.60 6.35 13.46
N TRP A 175 -3.22 5.35 12.83
CA TRP A 175 -4.57 4.91 13.20
C TRP A 175 -4.46 3.73 14.15
N ASP A 176 -5.32 3.68 15.16
CA ASP A 176 -5.36 2.56 16.09
C ASP A 176 -5.72 1.25 15.36
N PRO A 177 -5.24 0.09 15.85
CA PRO A 177 -5.60 -1.21 15.28
C PRO A 177 -7.11 -1.43 15.17
N SER A 178 -7.89 -0.95 16.15
CA SER A 178 -9.36 -1.00 16.13
C SER A 178 -9.97 -0.15 15.00
N THR A 179 -9.36 1.00 14.68
CA THR A 179 -9.77 1.83 13.54
C THR A 179 -9.50 1.11 12.21
N TYR A 180 -8.33 0.48 12.10
CA TYR A 180 -7.99 -0.31 10.92
C TYR A 180 -8.92 -1.52 10.75
N ALA A 181 -9.21 -2.25 11.84
CA ALA A 181 -10.18 -3.36 11.86
C ALA A 181 -11.57 -2.89 11.40
N LYS A 182 -12.06 -1.77 11.95
CA LYS A 182 -13.33 -1.18 11.54
C LYS A 182 -13.35 -0.83 10.05
N TRP A 183 -12.23 -0.33 9.51
CA TRP A 183 -12.11 0.03 8.10
C TRP A 183 -12.23 -1.20 7.19
N ILE A 184 -11.46 -2.26 7.46
CA ILE A 184 -11.52 -3.48 6.66
C ILE A 184 -12.93 -4.10 6.73
N ASP A 185 -13.54 -4.20 7.92
CA ASP A 185 -14.89 -4.75 8.07
C ASP A 185 -15.95 -3.90 7.36
N HIS A 186 -15.80 -2.58 7.36
CA HIS A 186 -16.66 -1.69 6.62
C HIS A 186 -16.56 -1.92 5.11
N ALA A 187 -15.34 -1.91 4.57
CA ALA A 187 -15.12 -2.06 3.13
C ALA A 187 -15.55 -3.43 2.61
N HIS A 188 -15.26 -4.51 3.34
CA HIS A 188 -15.68 -5.87 2.98
C HIS A 188 -17.20 -6.04 3.01
N ARG A 189 -17.89 -5.47 4.01
CA ARG A 189 -19.37 -5.49 4.04
C ARG A 189 -19.99 -4.76 2.85
N VAL A 190 -19.44 -3.61 2.49
CA VAL A 190 -19.90 -2.85 1.31
C VAL A 190 -19.65 -3.65 0.04
N ALA A 191 -18.45 -4.24 -0.11
CA ALA A 191 -18.10 -5.06 -1.27
C ALA A 191 -19.03 -6.27 -1.44
N ALA A 192 -19.34 -6.96 -0.35
CA ALA A 192 -20.29 -8.08 -0.35
C ALA A 192 -21.71 -7.65 -0.74
N ALA A 193 -22.19 -6.51 -0.22
CA ALA A 193 -23.52 -5.99 -0.54
C ALA A 193 -23.65 -5.54 -2.00
N GLU A 194 -22.57 -5.04 -2.59
CA GLU A 194 -22.55 -4.45 -3.93
C GLU A 194 -22.07 -5.44 -5.01
N GLY A 195 -21.58 -6.63 -4.61
CA GLY A 195 -21.06 -7.63 -5.54
C GLY A 195 -19.78 -7.19 -6.26
N VAL A 196 -18.93 -6.41 -5.60
CA VAL A 196 -17.68 -5.89 -6.16
C VAL A 196 -16.47 -6.34 -5.35
N ARG A 197 -15.26 -6.13 -5.88
CA ARG A 197 -14.03 -6.36 -5.12
C ARG A 197 -13.91 -5.42 -3.92
N ALA A 198 -13.35 -5.91 -2.82
CA ALA A 198 -13.11 -5.11 -1.62
C ALA A 198 -12.17 -3.91 -1.87
N ASP A 199 -11.20 -4.08 -2.76
CA ASP A 199 -10.27 -3.02 -3.14
C ASP A 199 -10.83 -2.05 -4.20
N ALA A 200 -11.98 -2.36 -4.82
CA ALA A 200 -12.78 -1.39 -5.56
C ALA A 200 -13.44 -0.37 -4.61
N VAL A 201 -13.91 -0.83 -3.44
CA VAL A 201 -14.43 0.04 -2.38
C VAL A 201 -13.33 0.95 -1.85
N GLU A 202 -12.15 0.40 -1.54
CA GLU A 202 -10.97 1.20 -1.14
C GLU A 202 -10.63 2.26 -2.18
N MET A 203 -10.56 1.90 -3.47
CA MET A 203 -10.22 2.83 -4.53
C MET A 203 -11.27 3.93 -4.70
N ALA A 204 -12.55 3.61 -4.53
CA ALA A 204 -13.62 4.60 -4.56
C ALA A 204 -13.46 5.62 -3.42
N TYR A 205 -13.16 5.16 -2.20
CA TYR A 205 -12.86 6.01 -1.05
C TYR A 205 -11.62 6.87 -1.29
N PHE A 206 -10.53 6.29 -1.78
CA PHE A 206 -9.31 7.02 -2.15
C PHE A 206 -9.61 8.15 -3.16
N ASN A 207 -10.35 7.84 -4.23
CA ASN A 207 -10.72 8.81 -5.27
C ASN A 207 -11.61 9.93 -4.73
N HIS A 208 -12.58 9.60 -3.89
CA HIS A 208 -13.43 10.60 -3.22
C HIS A 208 -12.59 11.50 -2.30
N GLY A 209 -11.72 10.89 -1.48
CA GLY A 209 -10.86 11.60 -0.56
C GLY A 209 -9.90 12.56 -1.24
N ARG A 210 -9.33 12.17 -2.40
CA ARG A 210 -8.54 13.07 -3.25
C ARG A 210 -9.33 14.29 -3.71
N LYS A 211 -10.58 14.10 -4.16
CA LYS A 211 -11.45 15.20 -4.58
C LYS A 211 -11.79 16.15 -3.43
N VAL A 212 -12.07 15.61 -2.24
CA VAL A 212 -12.34 16.42 -1.04
C VAL A 212 -11.09 17.19 -0.61
N ALA A 213 -9.92 16.56 -0.61
CA ALA A 213 -8.67 17.18 -0.22
C ALA A 213 -8.19 18.27 -1.20
N ALA A 214 -8.54 18.17 -2.48
CA ALA A 214 -8.19 19.17 -3.50
C ALA A 214 -9.10 20.42 -3.48
N ARG A 215 -10.26 20.35 -2.82
CA ARG A 215 -11.21 21.47 -2.67
C ARG A 215 -10.94 22.34 -1.44
N ARG A 216 -9.91 22.01 -0.66
CA ARG A 216 -9.49 22.71 0.55
C ARG A 216 -8.13 23.33 0.32
#